data_AF-A0A1P8MZG4-F1
#
_entry.id   AF-A0A1P8MZG4-F1
#
_cell.length_a   1.000
_cell.length_b   1.000
_cell.length_c   1.000
_cell.angle_alpha   90.00
_cell.angle_beta   90.00
_cell.angle_gamma   90.00
#
_symmetry.space_group_name_H-M   'P 1'
#
loop_
_entity.id
_entity.type
_entity.pdbx_description
1 polymer ?
#
loop_
_entity_poly.entity_id
_entity_poly.type
_entity_poly.pdbx_seq_one_letter_code
_entity_poly.pdbx_strand_id
1 'polypeptide(L)'
;MTATEFDRWYWPVDALKAFCEALDIPATGTKATLRDRVAAALSGAPLPKAPKRSGTSTFNWAKADLTPDTVITDTVSFGPNVRGYFKSRIGPKFSCHGDFMDWMRSNTGATLADAEQAWHMLEARKDDPTFRREIATCNNYLQYLRDARDAHPDLTLEQAKACWDAKKIQPAPGGYVRFETVDLTALSRENS
;
A
#
# COMPACT_ATOMS: atom_id res chain seq x y z
N MET A 1 21.16 -16.00 -9.75
CA MET A 1 21.03 -14.82 -8.86
C MET A 1 21.09 -15.30 -7.43
N THR A 2 22.00 -14.77 -6.62
CA THR A 2 22.09 -15.03 -5.18
C THR A 2 21.09 -14.15 -4.41
N ALA A 3 20.80 -14.48 -3.15
CA ALA A 3 19.98 -13.61 -2.29
C ALA A 3 20.58 -12.20 -2.13
N THR A 4 21.91 -12.10 -2.01
CA THR A 4 22.62 -10.82 -1.95
C THR A 4 22.46 -10.00 -3.23
N GLU A 5 22.50 -10.65 -4.40
CA GLU A 5 22.26 -9.98 -5.68
C GLU A 5 20.80 -9.53 -5.79
N PHE A 6 19.84 -10.38 -5.41
CA PHE A 6 18.42 -10.06 -5.38
C PHE A 6 18.11 -8.83 -4.52
N ASP A 7 18.76 -8.73 -3.36
CA ASP A 7 18.51 -7.67 -2.39
C ASP A 7 19.01 -6.28 -2.82
N ARG A 8 19.86 -6.23 -3.84
CA ARG A 8 20.36 -4.98 -4.43
C ARG A 8 19.36 -4.31 -5.37
N TRP A 9 18.22 -4.92 -5.65
CA TRP A 9 17.27 -4.41 -6.64
C TRP A 9 15.87 -4.23 -6.06
N TYR A 10 15.19 -3.22 -6.60
CA TYR A 10 13.75 -3.08 -6.50
C TYR A 10 13.08 -3.99 -7.53
N TRP A 11 12.08 -4.75 -7.08
CA TRP A 11 11.33 -5.66 -7.95
C TRP A 11 9.85 -5.25 -8.00
N PRO A 12 9.27 -5.02 -9.19
CA PRO A 12 7.82 -4.92 -9.34
C PRO A 12 7.10 -6.19 -8.87
N VAL A 13 5.82 -6.09 -8.53
CA VAL A 13 5.03 -7.25 -8.06
C VAL A 13 5.01 -8.37 -9.09
N ASP A 14 4.91 -8.05 -10.38
CA ASP A 14 4.86 -9.06 -11.44
C ASP A 14 6.19 -9.79 -11.59
N ALA A 15 7.32 -9.09 -11.44
CA ALA A 15 8.64 -9.73 -11.41
C ALA A 15 8.79 -10.66 -10.20
N LEU A 16 8.30 -10.25 -9.01
CA LEU A 16 8.31 -11.10 -7.83
C LEU A 16 7.45 -12.36 -8.02
N LYS A 17 6.28 -12.25 -8.66
CA LYS A 17 5.46 -13.42 -9.00
C LYS A 17 6.15 -14.36 -9.97
N ALA A 18 6.80 -13.82 -11.01
CA ALA A 18 7.59 -14.62 -11.95
C ALA A 18 8.74 -15.37 -11.25
N PHE A 19 9.42 -14.74 -10.28
CA PHE A 19 10.40 -15.45 -9.44
C PHE A 19 9.76 -16.56 -8.61
N CYS A 20 8.60 -16.30 -7.99
CA CYS A 20 7.89 -17.32 -7.22
C CYS A 20 7.52 -18.54 -8.08
N GLU A 21 7.02 -18.31 -9.29
CA GLU A 21 6.68 -19.36 -10.25
C GLU A 21 7.92 -20.16 -10.69
N ALA A 22 9.02 -19.48 -11.02
CA ALA A 22 10.26 -20.12 -11.43
C ALA A 22 10.93 -20.95 -10.31
N LEU A 23 10.67 -20.61 -9.05
CA LEU A 23 11.19 -21.30 -7.86
C LEU A 23 10.21 -22.33 -7.28
N ASP A 24 9.04 -22.52 -7.90
CA ASP A 24 7.96 -23.39 -7.42
C ASP A 24 7.49 -23.07 -5.98
N ILE A 25 7.32 -21.78 -5.68
CA ILE A 25 6.87 -21.27 -4.37
C ILE A 25 5.59 -20.43 -4.50
N PRO A 26 4.80 -20.25 -3.41
CA PRO A 26 3.53 -19.53 -3.49
C PRO A 26 3.65 -18.07 -3.95
N ALA A 27 2.99 -17.73 -5.07
CA ALA A 27 2.97 -16.39 -5.68
C ALA A 27 1.81 -15.48 -5.20
N THR A 28 1.29 -15.69 -3.99
CA THR A 28 0.15 -14.94 -3.43
C THR A 28 0.54 -14.04 -2.24
N GLY A 29 -0.14 -12.91 -2.05
CA GLY A 29 0.05 -12.05 -0.88
C GLY A 29 0.59 -10.66 -1.24
N THR A 30 1.10 -9.95 -0.23
CA THR A 30 1.62 -8.58 -0.40
C THR A 30 2.98 -8.59 -1.12
N LYS A 31 3.38 -7.43 -1.66
CA LYS A 31 4.71 -7.27 -2.26
C LYS A 31 5.84 -7.67 -1.32
N ALA A 32 5.75 -7.29 -0.05
CA ALA A 32 6.72 -7.67 0.98
C ALA A 32 6.76 -9.19 1.17
N THR A 33 5.59 -9.83 1.30
CA THR A 33 5.50 -11.30 1.42
C THR A 33 6.11 -12.03 0.22
N LEU A 34 5.85 -11.56 -1.00
CA LEU A 34 6.46 -12.14 -2.21
C LEU A 34 7.98 -11.98 -2.18
N ARG A 35 8.48 -10.80 -1.83
CA ARG A 35 9.92 -10.53 -1.70
C ARG A 35 10.57 -11.43 -0.65
N ASP A 36 9.99 -11.55 0.54
CA ASP A 36 10.52 -12.37 1.63
C ASP A 36 10.60 -13.85 1.24
N ARG A 37 9.62 -14.35 0.48
CA ARG A 37 9.63 -15.73 -0.04
C ARG A 37 10.74 -15.96 -1.05
N VAL A 38 10.90 -15.04 -2.01
CA VAL A 38 11.97 -15.13 -3.01
C VAL A 38 13.33 -15.06 -2.32
N ALA A 39 13.54 -14.14 -1.38
CA ALA A 39 14.77 -14.05 -0.60
C ALA A 39 15.04 -15.35 0.19
N ALA A 40 14.04 -15.88 0.89
CA ALA A 40 14.18 -17.14 1.64
C ALA A 40 14.54 -18.32 0.73
N ALA A 41 13.87 -18.47 -0.42
CA ALA A 41 14.14 -19.52 -1.39
C ALA A 41 15.57 -19.43 -1.96
N LEU A 42 16.04 -18.22 -2.30
CA LEU A 42 17.39 -17.99 -2.80
C LEU A 42 18.47 -18.23 -1.74
N SER A 43 18.14 -18.09 -0.45
CA SER A 43 19.03 -18.36 0.68
C SER A 43 18.95 -19.80 1.21
N GLY A 44 18.04 -20.63 0.70
CA GLY A 44 17.76 -21.95 1.25
C GLY A 44 17.09 -21.93 2.64
N ALA A 45 16.54 -20.79 3.04
CA ALA A 45 15.83 -20.63 4.30
C ALA A 45 14.37 -21.13 4.17
N PRO A 46 13.73 -21.53 5.28
CA PRO A 46 12.31 -21.88 5.27
C PRO A 46 11.45 -20.70 4.79
N LEU A 47 10.47 -20.98 3.93
CA LEU A 47 9.55 -19.95 3.45
C LEU A 47 8.75 -19.35 4.62
N PRO A 48 8.56 -18.01 4.64
CA PRO A 48 7.71 -17.38 5.63
C PRO A 48 6.29 -17.93 5.52
N LYS A 49 5.75 -18.36 6.68
CA LYS A 49 4.37 -18.81 6.77
C LYS A 49 3.44 -17.69 6.34
N ALA A 50 2.37 -18.04 5.64
CA ALA A 50 1.31 -17.07 5.37
C ALA A 50 0.82 -16.50 6.72
N PRO A 51 0.67 -15.16 6.84
CA PRO A 51 0.11 -14.59 8.04
C PRO A 51 -1.27 -15.22 8.29
N LYS A 52 -1.47 -15.78 9.49
CA LYS A 52 -2.79 -16.26 9.89
C LYS A 52 -3.70 -15.04 9.96
N ARG A 53 -4.88 -15.10 9.31
CA ARG A 53 -5.94 -14.13 9.59
C ARG A 53 -6.30 -14.29 11.06
N SER A 54 -5.93 -13.32 11.88
CA SER A 54 -6.34 -13.25 13.28
C SER A 54 -7.75 -12.67 13.32
N GLY A 55 -8.69 -13.44 13.84
CA GLY A 55 -10.05 -13.00 14.05
C GLY A 55 -10.96 -14.20 14.30
N THR A 56 -11.95 -13.99 15.15
CA THR A 56 -12.87 -15.02 15.64
C THR A 56 -14.25 -14.89 15.03
N SER A 57 -14.59 -13.72 14.50
CA SER A 57 -15.90 -13.49 13.90
C SER A 57 -16.09 -14.25 12.58
N THR A 58 -17.24 -14.91 12.48
CA THR A 58 -17.71 -15.60 11.27
C THR A 58 -18.48 -14.70 10.31
N PHE A 59 -18.59 -13.39 10.61
CA PHE A 59 -19.37 -12.45 9.81
C PHE A 59 -18.83 -12.33 8.38
N ASN A 60 -19.71 -12.50 7.39
CA ASN A 60 -19.34 -12.51 5.99
C ASN A 60 -19.42 -11.11 5.37
N TRP A 61 -18.40 -10.29 5.60
CA TRP A 61 -18.29 -8.93 5.04
C TRP A 61 -18.42 -8.83 3.53
N ALA A 62 -18.14 -9.90 2.79
CA ALA A 62 -18.21 -9.89 1.33
C ALA A 62 -19.64 -10.03 0.78
N LYS A 63 -20.57 -10.58 1.57
CA LYS A 63 -21.93 -10.93 1.11
C LYS A 63 -23.05 -10.48 2.04
N ALA A 64 -22.74 -10.08 3.27
CA ALA A 64 -23.74 -9.62 4.21
C ALA A 64 -24.41 -8.32 3.73
N ASP A 65 -25.70 -8.20 4.01
CA ASP A 65 -26.45 -6.95 3.83
C ASP A 65 -26.02 -5.97 4.93
N LEU A 66 -25.32 -4.92 4.52
CA LEU A 66 -24.74 -3.93 5.43
C LEU A 66 -25.77 -2.83 5.73
N THR A 67 -25.97 -2.56 7.00
CA THR A 67 -26.87 -1.53 7.55
C THR A 67 -26.10 -0.57 8.45
N PRO A 68 -26.64 0.63 8.76
CA PRO A 68 -26.04 1.53 9.74
C PRO A 68 -25.73 0.85 11.08
N ASP A 69 -26.58 -0.08 11.52
CA ASP A 69 -26.44 -0.82 12.79
C ASP A 69 -25.48 -2.02 12.72
N THR A 70 -24.91 -2.32 11.54
CA THR A 70 -23.98 -3.44 11.39
C THR A 70 -22.74 -3.18 12.24
N VAL A 71 -22.43 -4.11 13.14
CA VAL A 71 -21.30 -4.02 14.07
C VAL A 71 -20.01 -4.43 13.38
N ILE A 72 -18.97 -3.61 13.51
CA ILE A 72 -17.62 -3.88 13.02
C ILE A 72 -17.01 -5.02 13.81
N THR A 73 -16.49 -6.02 13.10
CA THR A 73 -15.90 -7.22 13.69
C THR A 73 -14.38 -7.21 13.54
N ASP A 74 -13.71 -8.04 14.33
CA ASP A 74 -12.26 -8.29 14.26
C ASP A 74 -11.78 -8.85 12.90
N THR A 75 -12.72 -9.24 12.03
CA THR A 75 -12.49 -9.75 10.66
C THR A 75 -12.94 -8.78 9.56
N VAL A 76 -13.14 -7.50 9.88
CA VAL A 76 -13.56 -6.49 8.90
C VAL A 76 -12.69 -6.49 7.64
N SER A 77 -13.34 -6.46 6.49
CA SER A 77 -12.68 -6.47 5.17
C SER A 77 -13.15 -5.31 4.31
N PHE A 78 -12.23 -4.71 3.56
CA PHE A 78 -12.50 -3.50 2.75
C PHE A 78 -12.72 -3.85 1.27
N GLY A 79 -13.47 -4.92 1.02
CA GLY A 79 -13.82 -5.40 -0.31
C GLY A 79 -14.90 -4.54 -1.01
N PRO A 80 -15.33 -4.95 -2.22
CA PRO A 80 -16.34 -4.23 -2.99
C PRO A 80 -17.65 -3.98 -2.23
N ASN A 81 -18.10 -4.93 -1.40
CA ASN A 81 -19.34 -4.80 -0.62
C ASN A 81 -19.28 -3.61 0.36
N VAL A 82 -18.29 -3.60 1.26
CA VAL A 82 -18.09 -2.50 2.23
C VAL A 82 -17.84 -1.16 1.54
N ARG A 83 -17.05 -1.15 0.46
CA ARG A 83 -16.81 0.06 -0.32
C ARG A 83 -18.08 0.58 -1.00
N GLY A 84 -18.90 -0.32 -1.52
CA GLY A 84 -20.19 -0.02 -2.13
C GLY A 84 -21.17 0.58 -1.12
N TYR A 85 -21.25 -0.02 0.07
CA TYR A 85 -22.04 0.49 1.18
C TYR A 85 -21.65 1.93 1.56
N PHE A 86 -20.37 2.19 1.86
CA PHE A 86 -19.99 3.55 2.25
C PHE A 86 -20.12 4.55 1.10
N LYS A 87 -19.90 4.12 -0.14
CA LYS A 87 -20.13 4.96 -1.32
C LYS A 87 -21.61 5.31 -1.50
N SER A 88 -22.55 4.43 -1.15
CA SER A 88 -23.98 4.74 -1.23
C SER A 88 -24.44 5.69 -0.12
N ARG A 89 -23.78 5.64 1.05
CA ARG A 89 -24.06 6.51 2.21
C ARG A 89 -23.45 7.91 2.07
N ILE A 90 -22.16 7.98 1.76
CA ILE A 90 -21.36 9.21 1.74
C ILE A 90 -21.35 9.85 0.35
N GLY A 91 -21.54 9.06 -0.71
CA GLY A 91 -21.55 9.52 -2.09
C GLY A 91 -20.16 9.50 -2.77
N PRO A 92 -20.00 10.24 -3.89
CA PRO A 92 -18.84 10.12 -4.77
C PRO A 92 -17.52 10.58 -4.16
N LYS A 93 -17.57 11.35 -3.05
CA LYS A 93 -16.38 11.80 -2.32
C LYS A 93 -15.75 10.68 -1.47
N PHE A 94 -16.46 9.57 -1.24
CA PHE A 94 -15.96 8.49 -0.41
C PHE A 94 -14.66 7.91 -0.95
N SER A 95 -13.66 7.82 -0.07
CA SER A 95 -12.43 7.07 -0.31
C SER A 95 -12.11 6.21 0.90
N CYS A 96 -11.82 4.93 0.66
CA CYS A 96 -11.41 3.99 1.70
C CYS A 96 -9.89 4.04 1.86
N HIS A 97 -9.41 5.10 2.51
CA HIS A 97 -7.99 5.39 2.75
C HIS A 97 -7.46 4.71 4.03
N GLY A 98 -6.12 4.72 4.20
CA GLY A 98 -5.40 4.10 5.33
C GLY A 98 -6.01 4.42 6.69
N ASP A 99 -6.08 5.70 7.05
CA ASP A 99 -6.58 6.14 8.36
C ASP A 99 -7.99 5.63 8.67
N PHE A 100 -8.87 5.56 7.66
CA PHE A 100 -10.23 5.05 7.83
C PHE A 100 -10.23 3.52 8.04
N MET A 101 -9.38 2.81 7.28
CA MET A 101 -9.21 1.37 7.48
C MET A 101 -8.64 1.05 8.86
N ASP A 102 -7.69 1.84 9.34
CA ASP A 102 -7.08 1.66 10.65
C ASP A 102 -8.06 2.01 11.76
N TRP A 103 -8.83 3.09 11.62
CA TRP A 103 -9.92 3.42 12.53
C TRP A 103 -10.92 2.26 12.65
N MET A 104 -11.40 1.69 11.53
CA MET A 104 -12.35 0.57 11.58
C MET A 104 -11.74 -0.65 12.28
N ARG A 105 -10.47 -0.99 12.04
CA ARG A 105 -9.81 -2.12 12.71
C ARG A 105 -9.64 -1.90 14.21
N SER A 106 -9.36 -0.67 14.62
CA SER A 106 -9.19 -0.30 16.03
C SER A 106 -10.50 -0.16 16.80
N ASN A 107 -11.65 -0.09 16.11
CA ASN A 107 -12.97 0.13 16.70
C ASN A 107 -13.91 -1.07 16.48
N THR A 108 -13.41 -2.29 16.73
CA THR A 108 -14.27 -3.49 16.81
C THR A 108 -15.37 -3.26 17.85
N GLY A 109 -16.62 -3.54 17.50
CA GLY A 109 -17.79 -3.29 18.35
C GLY A 109 -18.53 -1.98 18.02
N ALA A 110 -17.91 -1.04 17.31
CA ALA A 110 -18.61 0.14 16.78
C ALA A 110 -19.50 -0.24 15.58
N THR A 111 -20.43 0.64 15.20
CA THR A 111 -21.35 0.43 14.08
C THR A 111 -20.82 1.04 12.78
N LEU A 112 -21.42 0.68 11.64
CA LEU A 112 -21.12 1.35 10.37
C LEU A 112 -21.59 2.81 10.34
N ALA A 113 -22.59 3.18 11.15
CA ALA A 113 -22.97 4.58 11.36
C ALA A 113 -21.87 5.36 12.09
N ASP A 114 -21.20 4.75 13.07
CA ASP A 114 -20.04 5.36 13.74
C ASP A 114 -18.86 5.51 12.78
N ALA A 115 -18.65 4.52 11.91
CA ALA A 115 -17.63 4.58 10.88
C ALA A 115 -17.90 5.69 9.86
N GLU A 116 -19.15 5.91 9.46
CA GLU A 116 -19.54 7.01 8.57
C GLU A 116 -19.18 8.37 9.21
N GLN A 117 -19.51 8.56 10.48
CA GLN A 117 -19.13 9.77 11.23
C GLN A 117 -17.62 9.93 11.34
N ALA A 118 -16.90 8.85 11.68
CA ALA A 118 -15.45 8.86 11.76
C ALA A 118 -14.80 9.21 10.42
N TRP A 119 -15.36 8.74 9.30
CA TRP A 119 -14.88 9.12 7.98
C TRP A 119 -14.97 10.64 7.76
N HIS A 120 -16.10 11.26 8.09
CA HIS A 120 -16.25 12.72 7.98
C HIS A 120 -15.25 13.46 8.87
N MET A 121 -15.02 13.00 10.10
CA MET A 121 -14.02 13.58 10.99
C MET A 121 -12.60 13.45 10.42
N LEU A 122 -12.26 12.29 9.85
CA LEU A 122 -10.96 12.05 9.23
C LEU A 122 -10.73 12.91 7.99
N GLU A 123 -11.78 13.15 7.20
CA GLU A 123 -11.70 14.01 6.01
C GLU A 123 -11.61 15.49 6.37
N ALA A 124 -12.31 15.95 7.42
CA ALA A 124 -12.22 17.33 7.90
C ALA A 124 -10.80 17.72 8.36
N ARG A 125 -9.97 16.75 8.79
CA ARG A 125 -8.55 17.00 9.11
C ARG A 125 -7.77 17.54 7.92
N LYS A 126 -8.21 17.29 6.68
CA LYS A 126 -7.52 17.80 5.48
C LYS A 126 -7.65 19.31 5.31
N ASP A 127 -8.59 19.94 6.00
CA ASP A 127 -8.76 21.39 5.99
C ASP A 127 -7.69 22.10 6.83
N ASP A 128 -7.01 21.36 7.73
CA ASP A 128 -5.84 21.85 8.45
C ASP A 128 -4.63 21.91 7.50
N PRO A 129 -4.05 23.09 7.25
CA PRO A 129 -2.89 23.23 6.35
C PRO A 129 -1.64 22.50 6.84
N THR A 130 -1.58 22.14 8.13
CA THR A 130 -0.49 21.35 8.72
C THR A 130 -0.74 19.85 8.60
N PHE A 131 -1.94 19.43 8.22
CA PHE A 131 -2.26 18.01 8.10
C PHE A 131 -1.44 17.35 6.99
N ARG A 132 -0.69 16.32 7.40
CA ARG A 132 0.09 15.50 6.50
C ARG A 132 -0.15 14.03 6.83
N ARG A 133 -0.90 13.34 5.97
CA ARG A 133 -1.16 11.90 6.14
C ARG A 133 0.14 11.11 6.06
N GLU A 134 0.35 10.18 6.99
CA GLU A 134 1.45 9.23 6.95
C GLU A 134 1.30 8.30 5.74
N ILE A 135 2.39 8.07 5.01
CA ILE A 135 2.42 7.03 3.96
C ILE A 135 2.91 5.76 4.62
N ALA A 136 2.12 4.70 4.53
CA ALA A 136 2.52 3.39 5.03
C ALA A 136 3.88 3.00 4.45
N THR A 137 4.77 2.48 5.30
CA THR A 137 6.15 2.09 4.95
C THR A 137 6.24 1.15 3.74
N CYS A 138 5.20 0.35 3.51
CA CYS A 138 5.11 -0.57 2.37
C CYS A 138 4.86 0.14 1.01
N ASN A 139 4.49 1.43 1.00
CA ASN A 139 4.16 2.18 -0.20
C ASN A 139 5.33 3.06 -0.67
N ASN A 140 6.39 2.36 -1.09
CA ASN A 140 7.64 2.97 -1.53
C ASN A 140 7.47 3.98 -2.69
N TYR A 141 6.52 3.74 -3.59
CA TYR A 141 6.23 4.64 -4.71
C TYR A 141 5.66 5.99 -4.25
N LEU A 142 4.61 5.97 -3.42
CA LEU A 142 4.04 7.23 -2.93
C LEU A 142 5.04 8.00 -2.06
N GLN A 143 5.85 7.29 -1.26
CA GLN A 143 6.89 7.92 -0.45
C GLN A 143 7.92 8.62 -1.33
N TYR A 144 8.41 7.96 -2.38
CA TYR A 144 9.34 8.57 -3.33
C TYR A 144 8.77 9.83 -3.98
N LEU A 145 7.54 9.79 -4.49
CA LEU A 145 6.91 10.95 -5.13
C LEU A 145 6.72 12.11 -4.16
N ARG A 146 6.45 11.80 -2.89
CA ARG A 146 6.34 12.78 -1.82
C ARG A 146 7.69 13.42 -1.54
N ASP A 147 8.73 12.62 -1.34
CA ASP A 147 10.08 13.11 -1.05
C ASP A 147 10.61 13.99 -2.20
N ALA A 148 10.33 13.61 -3.46
CA ALA A 148 10.69 14.39 -4.64
C ALA A 148 10.04 15.79 -4.62
N ARG A 149 8.72 15.86 -4.38
CA ARG A 149 7.98 17.13 -4.33
C ARG A 149 8.29 17.97 -3.09
N ASP A 150 8.61 17.34 -1.96
CA ASP A 150 9.05 18.06 -0.75
C ASP A 150 10.42 18.73 -0.99
N ALA A 151 11.34 18.02 -1.64
CA ALA A 151 12.65 18.57 -1.99
C ALA A 151 12.59 19.60 -3.13
N HIS A 152 11.62 19.45 -4.05
CA HIS A 152 11.46 20.31 -5.22
C HIS A 152 9.97 20.60 -5.48
N PRO A 153 9.41 21.67 -4.87
CA PRO A 153 7.98 21.99 -4.97
C PRO A 153 7.46 22.23 -6.40
N ASP A 154 8.34 22.66 -7.30
CA ASP A 154 8.01 22.94 -8.71
C ASP A 154 7.93 21.66 -9.57
N LEU A 155 8.31 20.49 -9.03
CA LEU A 155 8.15 19.22 -9.73
C LEU A 155 6.69 18.91 -9.95
N THR A 156 6.33 18.76 -11.22
CA THR A 156 5.06 18.15 -11.59
C THR A 156 5.05 16.66 -11.18
N LEU A 157 3.84 16.12 -11.00
CA LEU A 157 3.68 14.69 -10.74
C LEU A 157 4.26 13.82 -11.86
N GLU A 158 4.20 14.29 -13.12
CA GLU A 158 4.72 13.58 -14.28
C GLU A 158 6.25 13.52 -14.27
N GLN A 159 6.91 14.63 -13.97
CA GLN A 159 8.37 14.65 -13.81
C GLN A 159 8.83 13.76 -12.64
N ALA A 160 8.15 13.81 -11.50
CA ALA A 160 8.46 12.92 -10.38
C ALA A 160 8.29 11.43 -10.74
N LYS A 161 7.30 11.10 -11.59
CA LYS A 161 7.12 9.75 -12.14
C LYS A 161 8.25 9.36 -13.09
N ALA A 162 8.70 10.25 -13.97
CA ALA A 162 9.83 10.00 -14.86
C ALA A 162 11.12 9.71 -14.08
N CYS A 163 11.41 10.49 -13.03
CA CYS A 163 12.52 10.22 -12.11
C CYS A 163 12.39 8.85 -11.43
N TRP A 164 11.19 8.51 -10.93
CA TRP A 164 10.93 7.19 -10.36
C TRP A 164 11.18 6.06 -11.35
N ASP A 165 10.71 6.20 -12.59
CA ASP A 165 10.85 5.18 -13.62
C ASP A 165 12.31 4.95 -14.02
N ALA A 166 13.11 6.02 -14.03
CA ALA A 166 14.56 5.93 -14.23
C ALA A 166 15.32 5.36 -13.01
N LYS A 167 14.85 5.66 -11.78
CA LYS A 167 15.52 5.22 -10.54
C LYS A 167 15.20 3.76 -10.19
N LYS A 168 13.97 3.30 -10.39
CA LYS A 168 13.53 1.95 -9.96
C LYS A 168 14.26 0.79 -10.65
N ILE A 169 14.93 1.07 -11.78
CA ILE A 169 15.74 0.12 -12.54
C ILE A 169 17.24 0.19 -12.19
N GLN A 170 17.62 0.99 -11.20
CA GLN A 170 18.98 1.09 -10.69
C GLN A 170 19.15 0.27 -9.39
N PRO A 171 20.38 0.02 -8.94
CA PRO A 171 20.61 -0.61 -7.64
C PRO A 171 19.91 0.16 -6.52
N ALA A 172 19.09 -0.55 -5.75
CA ALA A 172 18.35 -0.08 -4.60
C ALA A 172 18.69 -0.98 -3.41
N PRO A 173 19.75 -0.66 -2.64
CA PRO A 173 20.14 -1.46 -1.48
C PRO A 173 18.97 -1.66 -0.51
N GLY A 174 18.67 -2.92 -0.17
CA GLY A 174 17.53 -3.27 0.68
C GLY A 174 16.18 -3.29 -0.06
N GLY A 175 16.17 -3.09 -1.37
CA GLY A 175 14.97 -3.19 -2.21
C GLY A 175 14.00 -2.01 -2.14
N TYR A 176 14.42 -0.90 -1.52
CA TYR A 176 13.62 0.33 -1.41
C TYR A 176 14.23 1.43 -2.26
N VAL A 177 13.41 2.00 -3.15
CA VAL A 177 13.79 3.13 -3.98
C VAL A 177 13.56 4.40 -3.18
N ARG A 178 14.62 5.16 -2.91
CA ARG A 178 14.54 6.45 -2.21
C ARG A 178 14.86 7.57 -3.17
N PHE A 179 14.17 8.70 -3.01
CA PHE A 179 14.45 9.88 -3.80
C PHE A 179 15.81 10.45 -3.41
N GLU A 180 16.60 10.77 -4.43
CA GLU A 180 17.83 11.54 -4.29
C GLU A 180 17.81 12.66 -5.33
N THR A 181 18.34 13.83 -5.01
CA THR A 181 18.35 14.99 -5.92
C THR A 181 19.00 14.69 -7.28
N VAL A 182 19.96 13.75 -7.33
CA VAL A 182 20.58 13.29 -8.58
C VAL A 182 19.60 12.63 -9.55
N ASP A 183 18.46 12.12 -9.06
CA ASP A 183 17.43 11.47 -9.88
C ASP A 183 16.78 12.46 -10.86
N LEU A 184 16.85 13.77 -10.59
CA LEU A 184 16.37 14.83 -11.49
C LEU A 184 17.12 14.88 -12.81
N THR A 185 18.32 14.31 -12.89
CA THR A 185 19.08 14.20 -14.15
C THR A 185 18.32 13.41 -15.23
N ALA A 186 17.34 12.57 -14.84
CA ALA A 186 16.45 11.89 -15.78
C ALA A 186 15.65 12.87 -16.65
N LEU A 187 15.27 14.04 -16.11
CA LEU A 187 14.47 15.03 -16.82
C LEU A 187 15.27 15.79 -17.89
N SER A 188 16.59 15.90 -17.71
CA SER A 188 17.47 16.52 -18.70
C SER A 188 17.70 15.64 -19.93
N ARG A 189 17.41 14.33 -19.84
CA ARG A 189 17.61 13.36 -20.95
C ARG A 189 16.42 13.29 -21.90
N GLU A 190 15.25 13.80 -21.53
CA GLU A 190 14.05 13.82 -22.39
C GLU A 190 13.98 15.04 -23.31
N ASN A 191 14.83 16.05 -23.09
CA ASN A 191 14.90 17.28 -23.90
C ASN A 191 16.04 17.26 -24.94
N SER A 192 16.56 16.09 -25.33
CA SER A 192 17.60 15.93 -26.36
C SER A 192 17.28 14.85 -27.37
#